data_AF-A0A6G3XYA6-F1
#
_entry.id   AF-A0A6G3XYA6-F1
#
_cell.length_a   1.000
_cell.length_b   1.000
_cell.length_c   1.000
_cell.angle_alpha   90.00
_cell.angle_beta   90.00
_cell.angle_gamma   90.00
#
_symmetry.space_group_name_H-M   'P 1'
#
loop_
_entity.id
_entity.type
_entity.pdbx_description
1 polymer ?
#
loop_
_entity_poly.entity_id
_entity_poly.type
_entity_poly.pdbx_seq_one_letter_code
_entity_poly.pdbx_strand_id
1 'polypeptide(L)' 'DLEVGREFKDQMTAMGELLSDPGSSLVAQLQCMGALLTLHFGTFALPHFEGSDEEKREALLSIATEMVERAHGPQD' A
#
# COMPACT_ATOMS: atom_id res chain seq x y z
N ASP A 1 -9.53 -5.62 21.98
CA ASP A 1 -8.59 -6.44 21.18
C ASP A 1 -9.23 -7.29 20.09
N LEU A 2 -10.16 -8.20 20.38
CA LEU A 2 -10.77 -9.05 19.33
C LEU A 2 -11.65 -8.30 18.31
N GLU A 3 -12.21 -7.16 18.69
CA GLU A 3 -13.09 -6.34 17.85
C GLU A 3 -12.29 -5.50 16.84
N VAL A 4 -11.22 -4.82 17.29
CA VAL A 4 -10.29 -4.07 16.42
C VAL A 4 -9.62 -4.98 15.39
N GLY A 5 -9.20 -6.18 15.79
CA GLY A 5 -8.63 -7.16 14.86
C GLY A 5 -9.63 -7.67 13.81
N ARG A 6 -10.93 -7.68 14.13
CA ARG A 6 -11.99 -8.06 13.20
C ARG A 6 -12.27 -6.95 12.20
N GLU A 7 -12.39 -5.71 12.66
CA GLU A 7 -12.59 -4.55 11.79
C GLU A 7 -11.43 -4.37 10.81
N PHE A 8 -10.19 -4.47 11.29
CA PHE A 8 -9.01 -4.40 10.41
C PHE A 8 -9.05 -5.49 9.34
N LYS A 9 -9.41 -6.72 9.71
CA LYS A 9 -9.54 -7.83 8.76
C LYS A 9 -10.61 -7.54 7.70
N ASP A 10 -11.78 -7.07 8.11
CA ASP A 10 -12.89 -6.79 7.21
C ASP A 10 -12.54 -5.65 6.23
N GLN A 11 -11.85 -4.60 6.70
CA GLN A 11 -11.34 -3.52 5.83
C GLN A 11 -10.28 -4.02 4.84
N MET A 12 -9.35 -4.86 5.30
CA MET A 12 -8.34 -5.47 4.43
C MET A 12 -8.95 -6.36 3.36
N THR A 13 -9.99 -7.13 3.70
CA THR A 13 -10.74 -7.95 2.73
C THR A 13 -11.45 -7.07 1.71
N ALA A 14 -12.15 -6.02 2.13
CA ALA A 14 -12.83 -5.10 1.22
C ALA A 14 -11.86 -4.38 0.27
N MET A 15 -10.68 -3.97 0.76
CA MET A 15 -9.63 -3.40 -0.09
C MET A 15 -9.10 -4.41 -1.11
N GLY A 16 -8.88 -5.66 -0.68
CA GLY A 16 -8.46 -6.74 -1.59
C GLY A 16 -9.48 -6.98 -2.71
N GLU A 17 -10.77 -7.01 -2.40
CA GLU A 17 -11.84 -7.18 -3.39
C GLU A 17 -11.88 -6.02 -4.40
N LEU A 18 -11.68 -4.78 -3.94
CA LEU A 18 -11.72 -3.59 -4.80
C LEU A 18 -10.52 -3.48 -5.74
N LEU A 19 -9.35 -3.98 -5.31
CA LEU A 19 -8.09 -3.92 -6.07
C LEU A 19 -7.83 -5.15 -6.93
N SER A 20 -8.65 -6.20 -6.78
CA SER A 20 -8.52 -7.43 -7.56
C SER A 20 -8.94 -7.19 -9.00
N ASP A 21 -7.97 -7.14 -9.92
CA ASP A 21 -8.23 -7.14 -11.36
C ASP A 21 -7.89 -8.52 -11.95
N PRO A 22 -8.89 -9.31 -12.41
CA PRO A 22 -8.68 -10.64 -12.97
C PRO A 22 -7.83 -10.65 -14.25
N GLY A 23 -7.62 -9.50 -14.90
CA GLY A 23 -6.73 -9.34 -16.06
C GLY A 23 -5.26 -9.13 -15.70
N SER A 24 -4.94 -8.92 -14.42
CA SER A 24 -3.58 -8.60 -13.95
C SER A 24 -2.92 -9.79 -13.24
N SER A 25 -1.58 -9.87 -13.29
CA SER A 25 -0.86 -10.93 -12.59
C SER A 25 -1.01 -10.81 -11.08
N LEU A 26 -0.92 -11.92 -10.35
CA LEU A 26 -0.98 -11.90 -8.88
C LEU A 26 0.07 -10.95 -8.28
N VAL A 27 1.26 -10.87 -8.88
CA VAL A 27 2.33 -9.97 -8.45
C VAL A 27 1.91 -8.51 -8.62
N ALA A 28 1.33 -8.14 -9.77
CA ALA A 28 0.84 -6.79 -10.01
C ALA A 28 -0.27 -6.39 -9.02
N GLN A 29 -1.21 -7.30 -8.73
CA GLN A 29 -2.27 -7.06 -7.76
C GLN A 29 -1.71 -6.80 -6.34
N LEU A 30 -0.76 -7.63 -5.89
CA LEU A 30 -0.13 -7.48 -4.59
C LEU A 30 0.73 -6.22 -4.49
N GLN A 31 1.36 -5.79 -5.60
CA GLN A 31 2.10 -4.53 -5.67
C GLN A 31 1.18 -3.31 -5.51
N CYS A 32 0.04 -3.28 -6.22
CA CYS A 32 -0.95 -2.21 -6.07
C CYS A 32 -1.52 -2.16 -4.64
N MET A 33 -1.83 -3.32 -4.04
CA MET A 33 -2.28 -3.38 -2.65
C MET A 33 -1.21 -2.87 -1.67
N GLY A 34 0.05 -3.27 -1.86
CA GLY A 34 1.16 -2.81 -1.02
C GLY A 34 1.44 -1.30 -1.15
N ALA A 35 1.23 -0.71 -2.33
CA ALA A 35 1.33 0.74 -2.52
C ALA A 35 0.32 1.50 -1.64
N LEU A 36 -0.95 1.05 -1.61
CA LEU A 36 -1.99 1.66 -0.78
C LEU A 36 -1.73 1.46 0.71
N LEU A 37 -1.25 0.28 1.11
CA LEU A 37 -0.84 0.03 2.50
C LEU A 37 0.33 0.92 2.90
N THR A 38 1.27 1.20 2.00
CA THR A 38 2.40 2.10 2.26
C THR A 38 1.91 3.53 2.53
N LEU A 39 1.00 4.04 1.72
CA LEU A 39 0.40 5.36 1.93
C LEU A 39 -0.40 5.42 3.24
N HIS A 40 -1.18 4.37 3.54
CA HIS A 40 -1.91 4.27 4.81
C HIS A 40 -0.96 4.18 6.02
N PHE A 41 0.12 3.40 5.91
CA PHE A 41 1.17 3.29 6.91
C PHE A 41 1.77 4.65 7.26
N GLY A 42 1.96 5.49 6.25
CA GLY A 42 2.44 6.84 6.42
C GLY A 42 1.62 7.72 7.36
N THR A 43 0.31 7.47 7.47
CA THR A 43 -0.57 8.27 8.33
C THR A 43 -0.29 8.10 9.82
N PHE A 44 0.33 6.99 10.22
CA PHE A 44 0.61 6.69 11.63
C PHE A 44 2.09 6.50 11.95
N ALA A 45 2.90 6.02 10.99
CA ALA A 45 4.27 5.61 11.26
C ALA A 45 5.32 6.69 11.01
N LEU A 46 5.03 7.67 10.13
CA LEU A 46 6.00 8.73 9.80
C LEU A 46 6.62 9.46 11.00
N PRO A 47 5.89 9.74 12.10
CA PRO A 47 6.48 10.40 13.26
C PRO A 47 7.65 9.63 13.90
N HIS A 48 7.78 8.32 13.65
CA HIS A 48 8.83 7.47 14.21
C HIS A 48 10.12 7.44 13.38
N PHE A 49 10.13 8.05 12.19
CA PHE A 49 11.31 8.16 11.35
C PHE A 49 11.98 9.53 11.51
N GLU A 50 13.29 9.61 11.31
CA GLU A 50 14.02 10.88 11.25
C GLU A 50 13.78 11.61 9.91
N GLY A 51 14.04 12.92 9.88
CA GLY A 51 13.82 13.78 8.71
C GLY A 51 12.70 14.82 8.92
N SER A 52 12.60 15.76 7.99
CA SER A 52 11.48 16.70 7.91
C SER A 52 10.19 15.99 7.48
N ASP A 53 9.05 16.62 7.77
CA ASP A 53 7.75 16.11 7.35
C ASP A 53 7.64 15.93 5.84
N GLU A 54 8.30 16.78 5.06
CA GLU A 54 8.26 16.73 3.59
C GLU A 54 9.09 15.57 3.06
N GLU A 55 10.34 15.42 3.53
CA GLU A 55 11.21 14.29 3.13
C GLU A 55 10.55 12.93 3.40
N LYS A 56 9.83 12.83 4.53
CA LYS A 56 9.07 11.64 4.90
C LYS A 56 7.91 11.34 3.96
N ARG A 57 7.13 12.37 3.59
CA ARG A 57 6.01 12.24 2.66
C ARG A 57 6.50 11.90 1.25
N GLU A 58 7.56 12.55 0.80
CA GLU A 58 8.21 12.27 -0.49
C GLU A 58 8.73 10.84 -0.57
N ALA A 59 9.42 10.36 0.48
CA ALA A 59 9.94 9.00 0.52
C ALA A 59 8.81 7.95 0.39
N LEU A 60 7.71 8.12 1.12
CA LEU A 60 6.55 7.24 1.00
C LEU A 60 5.90 7.29 -0.38
N LEU A 61 5.74 8.50 -0.92
CA LEU A 61 5.15 8.69 -2.24
C LEU A 61 6.00 8.02 -3.32
N SER A 62 7.33 8.13 -3.23
CA SER A 62 8.27 7.47 -4.13
C SER A 62 8.10 5.96 -4.07
N ILE A 63 8.08 5.37 -2.87
CA ILE A 63 7.94 3.92 -2.70
C ILE A 63 6.60 3.43 -3.28
N ALA A 64 5.49 4.09 -2.94
CA ALA A 64 4.18 3.71 -3.45
C ALA A 64 4.11 3.83 -4.98
N THR A 65 4.70 4.87 -5.56
CA THR A 65 4.75 5.08 -7.01
C THR A 65 5.54 3.98 -7.70
N GLU A 66 6.73 3.63 -7.19
CA GLU A 66 7.53 2.55 -7.76
C GLU A 66 6.80 1.19 -7.74
N MET A 67 5.99 0.93 -6.70
CA MET A 67 5.19 -0.30 -6.64
C MET A 67 4.13 -0.33 -7.75
N VAL A 68 3.43 0.78 -7.98
CA VAL A 68 2.44 0.91 -9.07
C VAL A 68 3.12 0.83 -10.44
N GLU A 69 4.27 1.47 -10.62
CA GLU A 69 5.05 1.38 -11.85
C GLU A 69 5.49 -0.06 -12.15
N ARG A 70 5.94 -0.82 -11.14
CA ARG A 70 6.28 -2.25 -11.33
C ARG A 70 5.04 -3.10 -11.62
N ALA A 71 3.87 -2.74 -11.09
CA ALA A 71 2.62 -3.46 -11.35
C ALA A 71 2.15 -3.30 -12.80
N HIS A 72 2.46 -2.17 -13.45
CA HIS A 72 2.03 -1.83 -14.81
C HIS A 72 3.18 -1.80 -15.83
N GLY A 73 4.42 -1.99 -15.40
CA GLY A 73 5.61 -2.05 -16.24
C GLY A 73 5.75 -3.37 -17.00
N PRO A 74 6.68 -3.46 -17.96
CA PRO A 74 6.95 -4.71 -18.66
C PRO A 74 7.33 -5.79 -17.65
N GLN A 75 6.53 -6.85 -17.64
CA GLN A 75 6.79 -8.05 -16.84
C GLN A 75 7.88 -8.84 -17.58
N ASP A 76 9.10 -8.88 -17.05
CA ASP A 76 10.15 -9.80 -17.53
C ASP A 76 9.80 -11.27 -17.17
#